data_AF-A0A7H0LEG3-F1
#
_entry.id   AF-A0A7H0LEG3-F1
#
_cell.length_a   1.000
_cell.length_b   1.000
_cell.length_c   1.000
_cell.angle_alpha   90.00
_cell.angle_beta   90.00
_cell.angle_gamma   90.00
#
_symmetry.space_group_name_H-M   'P 1'
#
loop_
_entity.id
_entity.type
_entity.pdbx_description
1 polymer ?
#
loop_
_entity_poly.entity_id
_entity_poly.type
_entity_poly.pdbx_seq_one_letter_code
_entity_poly.pdbx_strand_id
1 'polypeptide(L)'
;MATMTQTPHSDDHLFEYLSHMMNKFDESEIVTTESDNKFIHKIAENNLGYLHVLYGGSSSSSLNSLRNFYIHRDYLEFMRSYSGASLFDNTFQIFGLRDNLKRSILLNDQNAISLKNRSGINVKSYLDVVDDFWLKVSCVSFFEKSYFIELSKDGDIRLVSESVFTEKFYSFSQWFKFICQFIDSSSYTNGCDISKGEALELEFESIVFNA
;
A
#
# COMPACT_ATOMS: atom_id res chain seq x y z
N MET A 1 -5.39 18.16 -37.48
CA MET A 1 -5.18 16.87 -36.78
C MET A 1 -3.92 17.04 -35.95
N ALA A 2 -4.06 17.25 -34.65
CA ALA A 2 -2.94 17.34 -33.75
C ALA A 2 -2.51 15.93 -33.38
N THR A 3 -1.28 15.58 -33.76
CA THR A 3 -0.62 14.34 -33.34
C THR A 3 -0.38 14.45 -31.85
N MET A 4 -1.14 13.69 -31.04
CA MET A 4 -0.83 13.50 -29.63
C MET A 4 0.51 12.76 -29.56
N THR A 5 1.57 13.49 -29.28
CA THR A 5 2.82 12.92 -28.79
C THR A 5 2.54 12.33 -27.42
N GLN A 6 2.41 11.00 -27.36
CA GLN A 6 2.58 10.26 -26.10
C GLN A 6 3.96 10.63 -25.56
N THR A 7 3.98 11.38 -24.47
CA THR A 7 5.17 11.55 -23.66
C THR A 7 5.58 10.15 -23.21
N PRO A 8 6.84 9.72 -23.41
CA PRO A 8 7.28 8.45 -22.85
C PRO A 8 7.12 8.56 -21.34
N HIS A 9 6.27 7.71 -20.75
CA HIS A 9 6.17 7.57 -19.31
C HIS A 9 7.59 7.24 -18.82
N SER A 10 8.23 8.19 -18.16
CA SER A 10 9.52 7.98 -17.53
C SER A 10 9.39 6.78 -16.62
N ASP A 11 10.42 5.94 -16.62
CA ASP A 11 10.59 4.83 -15.71
C ASP A 11 10.66 5.36 -14.26
N ASP A 12 9.52 5.78 -13.70
CA ASP A 12 9.36 6.14 -12.30
C ASP A 12 9.43 4.82 -11.52
N HIS A 13 10.65 4.41 -11.21
CA HIS A 13 10.91 3.15 -10.51
C HIS A 13 10.29 3.23 -9.11
N LEU A 14 9.31 2.38 -8.82
CA LEU A 14 8.79 2.10 -7.48
C LEU A 14 9.88 2.09 -6.39
N PHE A 15 11.03 1.50 -6.74
CA PHE A 15 12.19 1.41 -5.88
C PHE A 15 12.84 2.73 -5.55
N GLU A 16 12.84 3.72 -6.44
CA GLU A 16 13.37 5.05 -6.13
C GLU A 16 12.52 5.75 -5.08
N TYR A 17 11.19 5.56 -5.08
CA TYR A 17 10.31 6.15 -4.07
C TYR A 17 10.33 5.42 -2.74
N LEU A 18 10.32 4.08 -2.76
CA LEU A 18 10.55 3.30 -1.55
C LEU A 18 11.93 3.59 -0.96
N SER A 19 12.96 3.72 -1.80
CA SER A 19 14.30 4.13 -1.38
C SER A 19 14.31 5.57 -0.88
N HIS A 20 13.58 6.49 -1.50
CA HIS A 20 13.48 7.88 -1.05
C HIS A 20 12.81 7.98 0.32
N MET A 21 11.69 7.27 0.54
CA MET A 21 11.05 7.15 1.84
C MET A 21 11.99 6.50 2.87
N MET A 22 12.71 5.43 2.48
CA MET A 22 13.69 4.78 3.36
C MET A 22 14.90 5.67 3.66
N ASN A 23 15.36 6.49 2.71
CA ASN A 23 16.51 7.39 2.86
C ASN A 23 16.22 8.58 3.79
N LYS A 24 14.95 8.82 4.15
CA LYS A 24 14.62 9.77 5.22
C LYS A 24 14.98 9.23 6.61
N PHE A 25 15.14 7.92 6.74
CA PHE A 25 15.48 7.26 7.99
C PHE A 25 16.90 6.73 7.91
N ASP A 26 17.66 6.88 8.99
CA ASP A 26 18.99 6.30 9.06
C ASP A 26 18.88 4.77 8.96
N GLU A 27 19.88 4.12 8.34
CA GLU A 27 19.91 2.64 8.25
C GLU A 27 19.81 1.97 9.64
N SER A 28 20.27 2.65 10.69
CA SER A 28 20.16 2.21 12.09
C SER A 28 18.73 2.13 12.61
N GLU A 29 17.78 2.78 11.95
CA GLU A 29 16.36 2.75 12.30
C GLU A 29 15.59 1.61 11.64
N ILE A 30 16.26 0.86 10.76
CA ILE A 30 15.67 -0.25 10.00
C ILE A 30 16.03 -1.58 10.65
N VAL A 31 15.01 -2.34 11.03
CA VAL A 31 15.16 -3.71 11.52
C VAL A 31 14.59 -4.68 10.50
N THR A 32 15.44 -5.55 9.96
CA THR A 32 15.02 -6.61 9.02
C THR A 32 14.87 -7.93 9.76
N THR A 33 13.75 -8.65 9.53
CA THR A 33 13.50 -9.97 10.13
C THR A 33 13.94 -11.11 9.22
N GLU A 34 13.95 -12.34 9.75
CA GLU A 34 14.21 -13.57 8.98
C GLU A 34 13.22 -13.82 7.83
N SER A 35 12.06 -13.15 7.83
CA SER A 35 11.06 -13.23 6.75
C SER A 35 11.16 -12.04 5.78
N ASP A 36 12.30 -11.35 5.76
CA ASP A 36 12.60 -10.15 4.98
C ASP A 36 11.62 -8.98 5.21
N ASN A 37 10.88 -8.99 6.33
CA ASN A 37 10.07 -7.83 6.70
C ASN A 37 11.01 -6.73 7.20
N LYS A 38 10.81 -5.49 6.73
CA LYS A 38 11.57 -4.32 7.14
C LYS A 38 10.71 -3.44 8.03
N PHE A 39 11.10 -3.30 9.30
CA PHE A 39 10.49 -2.40 10.27
C PHE A 39 11.30 -1.11 10.31
N ILE A 40 10.67 0.04 10.10
CA ILE A 40 11.34 1.31 9.86
C ILE A 40 10.83 2.35 10.87
N HIS A 41 11.77 3.09 11.47
CA HIS A 41 11.54 4.17 12.43
C HIS A 41 10.80 3.72 13.69
N LYS A 42 11.53 3.53 14.78
CA LYS A 42 10.96 3.11 16.06
C LYS A 42 10.32 4.31 16.76
N ILE A 43 9.04 4.23 17.08
CA ILE A 43 8.33 5.27 17.85
C ILE A 43 8.54 4.97 19.34
N ALA A 44 9.12 5.92 20.09
CA ALA A 44 9.33 5.79 21.52
C ALA A 44 8.19 6.47 22.30
N GLU A 45 7.60 5.77 23.28
CA GLU A 45 7.43 6.21 24.68
C GLU A 45 6.58 5.25 25.51
N ASN A 46 5.71 4.41 24.93
CA ASN A 46 5.01 3.35 25.69
C ASN A 46 4.70 2.15 24.80
N ASN A 47 5.44 1.05 25.00
CA ASN A 47 5.20 -0.30 24.45
C ASN A 47 4.70 -0.41 22.98
N LEU A 48 5.69 -0.48 22.08
CA LEU A 48 5.73 -1.34 20.88
C LEU A 48 5.09 -0.80 19.58
N GLY A 49 5.66 0.24 18.99
CA GLY A 49 5.36 0.69 17.62
C GLY A 49 6.61 0.91 16.74
N TYR A 50 6.56 0.46 15.50
CA TYR A 50 7.34 0.99 14.37
C TYR A 50 6.42 1.85 13.53
N LEU A 51 6.94 2.91 12.92
CA LEU A 51 6.14 3.76 12.06
C LEU A 51 5.78 3.05 10.76
N HIS A 52 6.70 2.26 10.20
CA HIS A 52 6.42 1.51 8.97
C HIS A 52 6.88 0.06 9.06
N VAL A 53 6.18 -0.81 8.33
CA VAL A 53 6.61 -2.14 7.97
C VAL A 53 6.40 -2.37 6.49
N LEU A 54 7.43 -2.82 5.80
CA LEU A 54 7.32 -3.43 4.48
C LEU A 54 7.39 -4.95 4.65
N TYR A 55 6.39 -5.66 4.16
CA TYR A 55 6.33 -7.11 4.28
C TYR A 55 7.22 -7.75 3.22
N GLY A 56 8.01 -8.76 3.59
CA GLY A 56 8.93 -9.44 2.67
C GLY A 56 8.24 -9.93 1.39
N GLY A 57 8.96 -9.86 0.28
CA GLY A 57 8.45 -10.16 -1.05
C GLY A 57 7.78 -11.53 -1.20
N SER A 58 6.94 -11.65 -2.23
CA SER A 58 6.28 -12.91 -2.56
C SER A 58 7.26 -13.86 -3.22
N SER A 59 7.20 -15.14 -2.82
CA SER A 59 8.01 -16.18 -3.44
C SER A 59 7.68 -16.34 -4.93
N SER A 60 8.65 -16.84 -5.71
CA SER A 60 8.42 -17.13 -7.13
C SER A 60 7.26 -18.10 -7.36
N SER A 61 7.04 -19.07 -6.46
CA SER A 61 5.89 -19.98 -6.55
C SER A 61 4.56 -19.28 -6.28
N SER A 62 4.51 -18.33 -5.33
CA SER A 62 3.34 -17.49 -5.08
C SER A 62 3.02 -16.58 -6.27
N LEU A 63 4.03 -16.05 -6.95
CA LEU A 63 3.81 -15.23 -8.15
C LEU A 63 3.42 -16.07 -9.37
N ASN A 64 3.83 -17.34 -9.41
CA ASN A 64 3.46 -18.23 -10.51
C ASN A 64 1.96 -18.54 -10.54
N SER A 65 1.23 -18.44 -9.42
CA SER A 65 -0.23 -18.58 -9.45
C SER A 65 -0.93 -17.43 -10.19
N LEU A 66 -0.24 -16.30 -10.39
CA LEU A 66 -0.74 -15.14 -11.14
C LEU A 66 -0.61 -15.29 -12.65
N ARG A 67 0.04 -16.34 -13.17
CA ARG A 67 0.37 -16.48 -14.60
C ARG A 67 -0.84 -16.47 -15.54
N ASN A 68 -2.02 -16.83 -15.04
CA ASN A 68 -3.25 -16.84 -15.83
C ASN A 68 -3.92 -15.47 -15.92
N PHE A 69 -3.43 -14.49 -15.15
CA PHE A 69 -3.92 -13.12 -15.16
C PHE A 69 -2.90 -12.22 -15.85
N TYR A 70 -3.39 -11.25 -16.61
CA TYR A 70 -2.53 -10.17 -17.07
C TYR A 70 -2.28 -9.24 -15.88
N ILE A 71 -1.08 -9.33 -15.30
CA ILE A 71 -0.62 -8.44 -14.23
C ILE A 71 0.48 -7.55 -14.80
N HIS A 72 0.28 -6.24 -14.71
CA HIS A 72 1.27 -5.27 -15.14
C HIS A 72 2.61 -5.44 -14.38
N ARG A 73 3.74 -5.23 -15.09
CA ARG A 73 5.09 -5.47 -14.56
C ARG A 73 5.36 -4.70 -13.26
N ASP A 74 4.91 -3.45 -13.21
CA ASP A 74 5.08 -2.55 -12.07
C ASP A 74 4.49 -3.13 -10.77
N TYR A 75 3.27 -3.68 -10.84
CA TYR A 75 2.65 -4.37 -9.72
C TYR A 75 3.37 -5.69 -9.35
N LEU A 76 3.84 -6.45 -10.35
CA LEU A 76 4.64 -7.65 -10.09
C LEU A 76 5.98 -7.32 -9.41
N GLU A 77 6.57 -6.18 -9.75
CA GLU A 77 7.83 -5.69 -9.19
C GLU A 77 7.64 -5.31 -7.71
N PHE A 78 6.55 -4.58 -7.39
CA PHE A 78 6.12 -4.41 -6.00
C PHE A 78 6.02 -5.76 -5.29
N MET A 79 5.21 -6.67 -5.82
CA MET A 79 4.92 -7.96 -5.20
C MET A 79 6.16 -8.84 -4.97
N ARG A 80 7.18 -8.74 -5.84
CA ARG A 80 8.47 -9.44 -5.72
C ARG A 80 9.32 -8.92 -4.58
N SER A 81 9.31 -7.61 -4.37
CA SER A 81 10.14 -7.00 -3.32
C SER A 81 9.41 -6.89 -2.01
N TYR A 82 8.13 -6.56 -2.06
CA TYR A 82 7.26 -6.38 -0.91
C TYR A 82 5.87 -6.94 -1.20
N SER A 83 5.39 -7.86 -0.38
CA SER A 83 4.06 -8.42 -0.57
C SER A 83 2.95 -7.58 0.09
N GLY A 84 3.23 -6.30 0.36
CA GLY A 84 2.38 -5.39 1.10
C GLY A 84 3.18 -4.46 2.02
N ALA A 85 2.49 -3.52 2.65
CA ALA A 85 3.05 -2.59 3.62
C ALA A 85 2.02 -2.21 4.69
N SER A 86 2.51 -1.85 5.88
CA SER A 86 1.75 -1.10 6.89
C SER A 86 2.55 0.15 7.20
N LEU A 87 2.00 1.30 6.88
CA LEU A 87 2.69 2.58 6.94
C LEU A 87 2.00 3.47 7.97
N PHE A 88 2.81 4.32 8.62
CA PHE A 88 2.37 5.36 9.53
C PHE A 88 1.56 4.84 10.71
N ASP A 89 2.16 3.91 11.48
CA ASP A 89 1.58 3.30 12.68
C ASP A 89 0.23 2.60 12.43
N ASN A 90 0.18 1.80 11.36
CA ASN A 90 -0.99 1.04 10.87
C ASN A 90 -2.13 1.85 10.24
N THR A 91 -2.04 3.18 10.16
CA THR A 91 -3.10 4.00 9.56
C THR A 91 -3.30 3.67 8.09
N PHE A 92 -2.24 3.31 7.37
CA PHE A 92 -2.30 2.91 5.97
C PHE A 92 -1.79 1.49 5.78
N GLN A 93 -2.62 0.60 5.25
CA GLN A 93 -2.26 -0.79 5.00
C GLN A 93 -2.47 -1.14 3.54
N ILE A 94 -1.42 -1.64 2.89
CA ILE A 94 -1.44 -2.11 1.51
C ILE A 94 -1.25 -3.60 1.53
N PHE A 95 -2.24 -4.31 1.02
CA PHE A 95 -2.22 -5.76 0.97
C PHE A 95 -1.81 -6.20 -0.43
N GLY A 96 -0.71 -6.92 -0.59
CA GLY A 96 -0.41 -7.57 -1.86
C GLY A 96 -1.26 -8.83 -2.08
N LEU A 97 -0.62 -9.92 -2.47
CA LEU A 97 -1.16 -11.29 -2.42
C LEU A 97 -1.52 -11.78 -1.01
N ARG A 98 -1.20 -11.02 0.03
CA ARG A 98 -1.47 -11.38 1.43
C ARG A 98 -2.83 -10.84 1.83
N ASP A 99 -3.67 -11.68 2.43
CA ASP A 99 -4.94 -11.26 3.01
C ASP A 99 -4.72 -10.84 4.48
N ASN A 100 -5.54 -9.93 4.96
CA ASN A 100 -5.72 -9.71 6.39
C ASN A 100 -7.21 -9.73 6.75
N LEU A 101 -7.93 -10.77 6.35
CA LEU A 101 -9.23 -11.10 6.96
C LEU A 101 -9.03 -11.74 8.33
N LYS A 102 -8.65 -10.92 9.31
CA LYS A 102 -8.99 -11.11 10.73
C LYS A 102 -8.55 -9.97 11.65
N ARG A 103 -8.17 -8.79 11.14
CA ARG A 103 -7.94 -7.63 12.01
C ARG A 103 -9.16 -6.73 11.98
N SER A 104 -9.69 -6.46 13.16
CA SER A 104 -10.80 -5.53 13.33
C SER A 104 -10.37 -4.15 12.82
N ILE A 105 -11.24 -3.57 12.01
CA ILE A 105 -11.11 -2.23 11.47
C ILE A 105 -11.33 -1.19 12.60
N LEU A 106 -12.02 -1.59 13.68
CA LEU A 106 -12.32 -0.75 14.83
C LEU A 106 -11.04 -0.30 15.53
N LEU A 107 -10.93 1.01 15.74
CA LEU A 107 -9.80 1.69 16.40
C LEU A 107 -9.33 1.02 17.70
N ASN A 108 -10.27 0.59 18.54
CA ASN A 108 -9.98 -0.01 19.84
C ASN A 108 -9.25 -1.36 19.76
N ASP A 109 -9.29 -2.01 18.60
CA ASP A 109 -8.64 -3.29 18.34
C ASP A 109 -7.32 -3.13 17.54
N GLN A 110 -6.98 -1.89 17.15
CA GLN A 110 -5.75 -1.58 16.44
C GLN A 110 -4.59 -1.43 17.43
N ASN A 111 -3.68 -2.41 17.45
CA ASN A 111 -2.39 -2.32 18.15
C ASN A 111 -1.29 -1.68 17.29
N ALA A 112 -0.33 -0.98 17.91
CA ALA A 112 0.84 -0.45 17.21
C ALA A 112 1.64 -1.54 16.45
N ILE A 113 2.33 -1.14 15.37
CA ILE A 113 3.13 -2.08 14.58
C ILE A 113 4.27 -2.62 15.45
N SER A 114 4.27 -3.91 15.77
CA SER A 114 5.29 -4.47 16.65
C SER A 114 5.94 -5.72 16.09
N LEU A 115 7.21 -5.93 16.46
CA LEU A 115 7.93 -7.18 16.18
C LEU A 115 7.28 -8.40 16.83
N LYS A 116 6.38 -8.21 17.82
CA LYS A 116 5.70 -9.29 18.57
C LYS A 116 4.39 -9.73 17.91
N ASN A 117 3.71 -8.87 17.15
CA ASN A 117 2.48 -9.19 16.42
C ASN A 117 2.75 -9.93 15.10
N ARG A 118 3.49 -11.04 15.17
CA ARG A 118 3.88 -11.87 13.99
C ARG A 118 2.79 -12.81 13.48
N SER A 119 1.67 -12.95 14.18
CA SER A 119 0.70 -14.02 13.96
C SER A 119 -0.60 -13.49 13.38
N GLY A 120 -0.90 -13.83 12.12
CA GLY A 120 -2.26 -13.73 11.60
C GLY A 120 -2.43 -13.44 10.11
N ILE A 121 -1.36 -13.22 9.35
CA ILE A 121 -1.49 -12.92 7.92
C ILE A 121 -1.74 -14.23 7.17
N ASN A 122 -3.01 -14.54 6.91
CA ASN A 122 -3.38 -15.61 5.99
C ASN A 122 -3.18 -15.10 4.55
N VAL A 123 -2.55 -15.86 3.69
CA VAL A 123 -2.38 -15.48 2.29
C VAL A 123 -3.62 -15.94 1.53
N LYS A 124 -4.49 -15.01 1.15
CA LYS A 124 -5.57 -15.27 0.19
C LYS A 124 -5.50 -14.21 -0.91
N SER A 125 -5.29 -14.67 -2.14
CA SER A 125 -5.26 -13.79 -3.29
C SER A 125 -6.69 -13.32 -3.61
N TYR A 126 -6.93 -12.00 -3.53
CA TYR A 126 -8.09 -11.37 -4.14
C TYR A 126 -7.79 -11.14 -5.61
N LEU A 127 -7.95 -12.20 -6.41
CA LEU A 127 -7.92 -12.08 -7.86
C LEU A 127 -9.33 -12.32 -8.33
N ASP A 128 -10.00 -11.23 -8.66
CA ASP A 128 -11.35 -11.28 -9.19
C ASP A 128 -11.42 -10.42 -10.43
N VAL A 129 -11.89 -11.03 -11.52
CA VAL A 129 -12.10 -10.30 -12.77
C VAL A 129 -13.38 -9.53 -12.60
N VAL A 130 -13.26 -8.20 -12.48
CA VAL A 130 -14.40 -7.32 -12.24
C VAL A 130 -15.17 -7.09 -13.54
N ASP A 131 -14.41 -6.82 -14.60
CA ASP A 131 -14.90 -6.71 -15.97
C ASP A 131 -13.76 -7.08 -16.96
N ASP A 132 -14.02 -6.99 -18.26
CA ASP A 132 -13.05 -7.37 -19.31
C ASP A 132 -11.73 -6.56 -19.28
N PHE A 133 -11.71 -5.44 -18.56
CA PHE A 133 -10.62 -4.48 -18.51
C PHE A 133 -9.94 -4.40 -17.15
N TRP A 134 -10.66 -4.69 -16.06
CA TRP A 134 -10.19 -4.51 -14.68
C TRP A 134 -10.10 -5.80 -13.89
N LEU A 135 -8.94 -5.98 -13.26
CA LEU A 135 -8.66 -7.04 -12.32
C LEU A 135 -8.54 -6.45 -10.92
N LYS A 136 -9.38 -6.92 -9.99
CA LYS A 136 -9.15 -6.67 -8.56
C LYS A 136 -7.93 -7.47 -8.13
N VAL A 137 -6.93 -6.78 -7.58
CA VAL A 137 -5.62 -7.39 -7.25
C VAL A 137 -5.27 -7.30 -5.76
N SER A 138 -5.88 -6.36 -5.04
CA SER A 138 -5.46 -5.98 -3.70
C SER A 138 -6.56 -5.18 -3.00
N CYS A 139 -6.37 -4.94 -1.70
CA CYS A 139 -7.05 -3.88 -0.99
C CYS A 139 -6.06 -2.97 -0.28
N VAL A 140 -6.51 -1.76 -0.02
CA VAL A 140 -5.89 -0.81 0.86
C VAL A 140 -6.86 -0.48 1.97
N SER A 141 -6.41 -0.51 3.21
CA SER A 141 -7.19 -0.02 4.34
C SER A 141 -6.59 1.30 4.80
N PHE A 142 -7.45 2.28 4.96
CA PHE A 142 -7.12 3.56 5.55
C PHE A 142 -8.04 3.79 6.73
N PHE A 143 -7.47 3.84 7.93
CA PHE A 143 -8.21 4.00 9.17
C PHE A 143 -9.39 2.99 9.30
N GLU A 144 -10.64 3.45 9.25
CA GLU A 144 -11.82 2.57 9.35
C GLU A 144 -12.44 2.17 8.00
N LYS A 145 -11.80 2.57 6.90
CA LYS A 145 -12.27 2.26 5.54
C LYS A 145 -11.32 1.35 4.79
N SER A 146 -11.89 0.64 3.82
CA SER A 146 -11.14 -0.25 2.93
C SER A 146 -11.58 -0.04 1.50
N TYR A 147 -10.60 0.05 0.62
CA TYR A 147 -10.77 0.25 -0.80
C TYR A 147 -10.11 -0.91 -1.54
N PHE A 148 -10.74 -1.38 -2.61
CA PHE A 148 -10.10 -2.34 -3.50
C PHE A 148 -9.17 -1.62 -4.47
N ILE A 149 -8.03 -2.22 -4.75
CA ILE A 149 -7.14 -1.81 -5.84
C ILE A 149 -7.49 -2.65 -7.05
N GLU A 150 -7.89 -1.97 -8.12
CA GLU A 150 -8.15 -2.58 -9.42
C GLU A 150 -7.08 -2.14 -10.41
N LEU A 151 -6.60 -3.10 -11.20
CA LEU A 151 -5.53 -2.97 -12.18
C LEU A 151 -6.07 -3.25 -13.58
N SER A 152 -5.79 -2.34 -14.52
CA SER A 152 -6.12 -2.56 -15.93
C SER A 152 -5.04 -3.35 -16.66
N LYS A 153 -5.38 -3.86 -17.84
CA LYS A 153 -4.40 -4.46 -18.76
C LYS A 153 -3.33 -3.48 -19.26
N ASP A 154 -3.58 -2.18 -19.16
CA ASP A 154 -2.61 -1.17 -19.58
C ASP A 154 -1.70 -0.72 -18.42
N GLY A 155 -1.97 -1.20 -17.20
CA GLY A 155 -1.22 -0.81 -16.00
C GLY A 155 -1.90 0.28 -15.17
N ASP A 156 -3.03 0.82 -15.63
CA ASP A 156 -3.81 1.81 -14.87
C ASP A 156 -4.27 1.22 -13.54
N ILE A 157 -4.32 2.06 -12.51
CA ILE A 157 -4.85 1.74 -11.20
C ILE A 157 -6.04 2.65 -10.88
N ARG A 158 -7.06 2.07 -10.25
CA ARG A 158 -8.10 2.82 -9.55
C ARG A 158 -8.36 2.21 -8.19
N LEU A 159 -8.81 3.02 -7.22
CA LEU A 159 -9.39 2.51 -5.99
C LEU A 159 -10.91 2.46 -6.12
N VAL A 160 -11.53 1.48 -5.47
CA VAL A 160 -12.99 1.28 -5.49
C VAL A 160 -13.52 1.10 -4.06
N SER A 161 -14.51 1.91 -3.68
CA SER A 161 -15.30 1.78 -2.45
C SER A 161 -16.79 1.82 -2.79
N GLU A 162 -17.57 0.83 -2.32
CA GLU A 162 -19.05 0.83 -2.38
C GLU A 162 -19.68 1.29 -3.71
N SER A 163 -19.02 1.02 -4.86
CA SER A 163 -19.39 1.44 -6.24
C SER A 163 -18.95 2.83 -6.71
N VAL A 164 -18.22 3.57 -5.88
CA VAL A 164 -17.48 4.79 -6.25
C VAL A 164 -16.04 4.39 -6.58
N PHE A 165 -15.50 4.94 -7.67
CA PHE A 165 -14.11 4.74 -8.07
C PHE A 165 -13.37 6.07 -8.12
N THR A 166 -12.06 6.02 -7.94
CA THR A 166 -11.17 7.18 -7.97
C THR A 166 -10.89 7.68 -9.38
N GLU A 167 -10.25 8.84 -9.49
CA GLU A 167 -9.51 9.18 -10.69
C GLU A 167 -8.46 8.09 -11.00
N LYS A 168 -8.18 7.87 -12.29
CA LYS A 168 -7.21 6.87 -12.74
C LYS A 168 -5.79 7.32 -12.45
N PHE A 169 -5.00 6.43 -11.86
CA PHE A 169 -3.54 6.50 -11.88
C PHE A 169 -3.02 5.67 -13.07
N TYR A 170 -1.94 6.11 -13.72
CA TYR A 170 -1.38 5.44 -14.90
C TYR A 170 -0.45 4.26 -14.55
N SER A 171 -0.13 4.08 -13.26
CA SER A 171 0.68 2.96 -12.78
C SER A 171 0.49 2.73 -11.28
N PHE A 172 0.91 1.56 -10.79
CA PHE A 172 0.93 1.25 -9.37
C PHE A 172 1.95 2.10 -8.62
N SER A 173 3.10 2.34 -9.23
CA SER A 173 4.13 3.24 -8.72
C SER A 173 3.62 4.66 -8.52
N GLN A 174 2.87 5.20 -9.50
CA GLN A 174 2.29 6.54 -9.38
C GLN A 174 1.29 6.61 -8.24
N TRP A 175 0.40 5.62 -8.14
CA TRP A 175 -0.55 5.52 -7.03
C TRP A 175 0.17 5.41 -5.68
N PHE A 176 1.14 4.50 -5.55
CA PHE A 176 1.88 4.28 -4.31
C PHE A 176 2.67 5.53 -3.89
N LYS A 177 3.25 6.25 -4.85
CA LYS A 177 3.92 7.53 -4.62
C LYS A 177 2.95 8.58 -4.09
N PHE A 178 1.78 8.73 -4.72
CA PHE A 178 0.75 9.65 -4.27
C PHE A 178 0.38 9.40 -2.80
N ILE A 179 0.19 8.13 -2.42
CA ILE A 179 -0.05 7.75 -1.01
C ILE A 179 1.08 8.21 -0.10
N CYS A 180 2.33 7.88 -0.43
CA CYS A 180 3.47 8.24 0.40
C CYS A 180 3.57 9.76 0.58
N GLN A 181 3.36 10.52 -0.50
CA GLN A 181 3.40 11.99 -0.49
C GLN A 181 2.24 12.59 0.32
N PHE A 182 1.02 12.05 0.17
CA PHE A 182 -0.14 12.47 0.94
C PHE A 182 0.14 12.36 2.44
N ILE A 183 0.66 11.21 2.88
CA ILE A 183 0.90 10.99 4.30
C ILE A 183 2.15 11.73 4.81
N ASP A 184 3.18 11.89 3.98
CA ASP A 184 4.33 12.76 4.28
C ASP A 184 3.89 14.21 4.52
N SER A 185 2.94 14.70 3.72
CA SER A 185 2.47 16.09 3.79
C SER A 185 1.58 16.38 4.99
N SER A 186 0.94 15.36 5.57
CA SER A 186 -0.10 15.51 6.60
C SER A 186 0.42 15.76 8.02
N SER A 187 1.65 16.26 8.19
CA SER A 187 2.32 16.46 9.50
C SER A 187 2.34 15.19 10.39
N TYR A 188 2.13 14.02 9.80
CA TYR A 188 1.92 12.74 10.47
C TYR A 188 3.27 12.08 10.79
N THR A 189 4.06 12.75 11.61
CA THR A 189 5.48 12.40 11.85
C THR A 189 5.74 11.64 13.14
N ASN A 190 4.78 11.58 14.08
CA ASN A 190 5.01 11.10 15.45
C ASN A 190 3.94 10.12 16.00
N GLY A 191 3.36 9.27 15.15
CA GLY A 191 2.37 8.27 15.57
C GLY A 191 0.92 8.79 15.59
N CYS A 192 -0.03 7.87 15.78
CA CYS A 192 -1.46 8.14 15.59
C CYS A 192 -2.08 8.89 16.78
N ASP A 193 -2.42 10.16 16.57
CA ASP A 193 -3.52 10.81 17.27
C ASP A 193 -4.81 10.45 16.52
N ILE A 194 -5.68 9.66 17.15
CA ILE A 194 -6.93 9.14 16.57
C ILE A 194 -7.78 10.27 15.97
N SER A 195 -7.81 11.44 16.62
CA SER A 195 -8.57 12.61 16.15
C SER A 195 -8.03 13.20 14.84
N LYS A 196 -6.76 12.95 14.51
CA LYS A 196 -6.14 13.31 13.23
C LYS A 196 -6.36 12.26 12.16
N GLY A 197 -6.61 11.00 12.54
CA GLY A 197 -6.89 9.90 11.61
C GLY A 197 -8.18 10.10 10.81
N GLU A 198 -9.28 10.45 11.48
CA GLU A 198 -10.57 10.72 10.82
C GLU A 198 -10.50 11.93 9.87
N ALA A 199 -9.84 13.01 10.30
CA ALA A 199 -9.66 14.20 9.46
C ALA A 199 -8.82 13.87 8.21
N LEU A 200 -7.79 13.04 8.37
CA LEU A 200 -6.96 12.58 7.26
C LEU A 200 -7.72 11.64 6.32
N GLU A 201 -8.67 10.85 6.81
CA GLU A 201 -9.50 9.97 5.98
C GLU A 201 -10.43 10.80 5.09
N LEU A 202 -11.05 11.83 5.66
CA LEU A 202 -11.89 12.76 4.90
C LEU A 202 -11.07 13.56 3.87
N GLU A 203 -9.85 13.98 4.22
CA GLU A 203 -8.94 14.66 3.28
C GLU A 203 -8.53 13.73 2.14
N PHE A 204 -8.15 12.50 2.45
CA PHE A 204 -7.84 11.47 1.47
C PHE A 204 -9.00 11.27 0.50
N GLU A 205 -10.20 11.03 1.02
CA GLU A 205 -11.38 10.82 0.17
C GLU A 205 -11.73 12.05 -0.66
N SER A 206 -11.57 13.25 -0.11
CA SER A 206 -11.79 14.48 -0.86
C SER A 206 -10.82 14.64 -2.03
N ILE A 207 -9.57 14.23 -1.88
CA ILE A 207 -8.58 14.33 -2.96
C ILE A 207 -8.80 13.22 -4.00
N VAL A 208 -9.16 12.03 -3.53
CA VAL A 208 -9.09 10.80 -4.33
C VAL A 208 -10.42 10.46 -5.02
N PHE A 209 -11.56 10.87 -4.44
CA PHE A 209 -12.89 10.60 -4.97
C PHE A 209 -13.69 11.85 -5.38
N ASN A 210 -13.28 13.06 -5.00
CA ASN A 210 -13.97 14.31 -5.38
C ASN A 210 -13.15 15.21 -6.34
N ALA A 211 -12.11 14.67 -6.98
CA ALA A 211 -11.35 15.36 -8.04
C ALA A 211 -12.08 15.39 -9.39
#